data_AF-A0A9E2UJJ6-F1
#
_entry.id   AF-A0A9E2UJJ6-F1
#
_cell.length_a   1.000
_cell.length_b   1.000
_cell.length_c   1.000
_cell.angle_alpha   90.00
_cell.angle_beta   90.00
_cell.angle_gamma   90.00
#
_symmetry.space_group_name_H-M   'P 1'
#
loop_
_entity.id
_entity.type
_entity.pdbx_description
1 polymer ?
#
loop_
_entity_poly.entity_id
_entity_poly.type
_entity_poly.pdbx_seq_one_letter_code
_entity_poly.pdbx_strand_id
1 'polypeptide(L)'
;GLPTTFVPGRNLVFLACAAALADRRGLEVLVGGMCETDYSGYPDCRRDTIDAMATALSLGLDKPVVIETPLMALTKAQTWALADGIGGAGLVDLIVEASHTCYRGDREHRHAWGYGCGDCPACELRAAGHAEWAGA
;
A
#
# COMPACT_ATOMS: atom_id res chain seq x y z
N GLY A 1 -10.62 2.59 -16.74
CA GLY A 1 -11.51 1.49 -16.30
C GLY A 1 -10.79 0.66 -15.25
N LEU A 2 -11.50 -0.05 -14.38
CA LEU A 2 -10.89 -0.90 -13.35
C LEU A 2 -10.10 -2.04 -14.03
N PRO A 3 -8.88 -2.37 -13.57
CA PRO A 3 -8.08 -3.49 -14.10
C PRO A 3 -8.84 -4.82 -14.09
N THR A 4 -8.48 -5.73 -15.00
CA THR A 4 -9.06 -7.09 -15.08
C THR A 4 -8.82 -7.95 -13.83
N THR A 5 -7.95 -7.51 -12.92
CA THR A 5 -7.67 -8.10 -11.61
C THR A 5 -8.54 -7.54 -10.48
N PHE A 6 -9.53 -6.70 -10.81
CA PHE A 6 -10.44 -6.14 -9.83
C PHE A 6 -11.45 -7.18 -9.34
N VAL A 7 -11.40 -7.45 -8.04
CA VAL A 7 -12.43 -8.19 -7.32
C VAL A 7 -13.15 -7.18 -6.41
N PRO A 8 -14.46 -6.93 -6.61
CA PRO A 8 -15.19 -5.94 -5.84
C PRO A 8 -15.10 -6.19 -4.33
N GLY A 9 -14.74 -5.15 -3.57
CA GLY A 9 -14.74 -5.18 -2.11
C GLY A 9 -13.70 -6.11 -1.48
N ARG A 10 -12.66 -6.53 -2.22
CA ARG A 10 -11.62 -7.43 -1.69
C ARG A 10 -10.93 -6.87 -0.44
N ASN A 11 -10.72 -5.56 -0.35
CA ASN A 11 -10.08 -4.97 0.82
C ASN A 11 -10.97 -5.06 2.06
N LEU A 12 -12.29 -5.06 1.90
CA LEU A 12 -13.22 -5.26 3.02
C LEU A 12 -13.03 -6.65 3.62
N VAL A 13 -12.91 -7.66 2.76
CA VAL A 13 -12.64 -9.06 3.16
C VAL A 13 -11.26 -9.16 3.83
N PHE A 14 -10.23 -8.53 3.25
CA PHE A 14 -8.90 -8.52 3.85
C PHE A 14 -8.88 -7.89 5.25
N LEU A 15 -9.55 -6.75 5.43
CA LEU A 15 -9.65 -6.09 6.73
C LEU A 15 -10.41 -6.94 7.76
N ALA A 16 -11.51 -7.60 7.37
CA ALA A 16 -12.23 -8.51 8.25
C ALA A 16 -11.36 -9.71 8.68
N CYS A 17 -10.65 -10.33 7.75
CA CYS A 17 -9.72 -11.41 8.06
C CYS A 17 -8.55 -10.95 8.95
N ALA A 18 -7.99 -9.76 8.66
CA ALA A 18 -6.89 -9.18 9.44
C ALA A 18 -7.34 -8.86 10.87
N ALA A 19 -8.54 -8.30 11.05
CA ALA A 19 -9.11 -8.01 12.37
C ALA A 19 -9.32 -9.29 13.19
N ALA A 20 -9.87 -10.35 12.60
CA ALA A 20 -10.03 -11.63 13.28
C ALA A 20 -8.69 -12.31 13.65
N LEU A 21 -7.62 -12.05 12.88
CA LEU A 21 -6.28 -12.50 13.23
C LEU A 21 -5.66 -11.64 14.35
N ALA A 22 -5.80 -10.32 14.26
CA ALA A 22 -5.33 -9.36 15.24
C ALA A 22 -5.98 -9.60 16.60
N ASP A 23 -7.29 -9.86 16.61
CA ASP A 23 -8.06 -10.21 17.80
C ASP A 23 -7.45 -11.39 18.57
N ARG A 24 -7.22 -12.51 17.88
CA ARG A 24 -6.58 -13.71 18.46
C ARG A 24 -5.15 -13.47 18.95
N ARG A 25 -4.52 -12.37 18.53
CA ARG A 25 -3.16 -11.96 18.94
C ARG A 25 -3.14 -10.84 19.96
N GLY A 26 -4.30 -10.33 20.40
CA GLY A 26 -4.40 -9.19 21.30
C GLY A 26 -3.89 -7.88 20.68
N LEU A 27 -4.03 -7.72 19.36
CA LEU A 27 -3.66 -6.52 18.62
C LEU A 27 -4.91 -5.69 18.30
N GLU A 28 -4.81 -4.38 18.48
CA GLU A 28 -5.92 -3.42 18.28
C GLU A 28 -5.73 -2.54 17.04
N VAL A 29 -4.50 -2.45 16.53
CA VAL A 29 -4.14 -1.62 15.38
C VAL A 29 -3.86 -2.50 14.17
N LEU A 30 -4.59 -2.24 13.09
CA LEU A 30 -4.31 -2.74 11.75
C LEU A 30 -3.59 -1.64 10.96
N VAL A 31 -2.53 -1.99 10.25
CA VAL A 31 -1.84 -1.05 9.34
C VAL A 31 -2.09 -1.47 7.91
N GLY A 32 -2.69 -0.58 7.12
CA GLY A 32 -3.02 -0.78 5.71
C GLY A 32 -2.18 0.10 4.80
N GLY A 33 -1.65 -0.48 3.72
CA GLY A 33 -0.88 0.24 2.70
C GLY A 33 -1.73 0.88 1.59
N MET A 34 -3.06 0.93 1.75
CA MET A 34 -3.95 1.58 0.78
C MET A 34 -3.72 3.08 0.72
N CYS A 35 -3.97 3.63 -0.47
CA CYS A 35 -3.80 5.02 -0.81
C CYS A 35 -4.92 5.43 -1.77
N GLU A 36 -5.42 6.66 -1.64
CA GLU A 36 -6.47 7.20 -2.51
C GLU A 36 -5.91 8.09 -3.63
N THR A 37 -4.64 8.51 -3.54
CA THR A 37 -3.98 9.32 -4.57
C THR A 37 -3.62 8.49 -5.81
N ASP A 38 -3.53 7.17 -5.68
CA ASP A 38 -3.27 6.26 -6.79
C ASP A 38 -4.50 6.13 -7.69
N TYR A 39 -4.29 6.44 -8.97
CA TYR A 39 -5.26 6.59 -10.08
C TYR A 39 -6.24 5.41 -10.33
N SER A 40 -6.15 4.33 -9.56
CA SER A 40 -6.95 3.12 -9.73
C SER A 40 -8.41 3.25 -9.27
N GLY A 41 -8.74 4.24 -8.44
CA GLY A 41 -10.12 4.63 -8.14
C GLY A 41 -10.94 3.58 -7.37
N TYR A 42 -10.29 2.60 -6.75
CA TYR A 42 -10.95 1.55 -5.98
C TYR A 42 -11.72 2.15 -4.78
N PRO A 43 -13.05 1.98 -4.71
CA PRO A 43 -13.84 2.56 -3.63
C PRO A 43 -13.44 1.98 -2.26
N ASP A 44 -13.00 0.72 -2.23
CA ASP A 44 -12.53 0.02 -1.04
C ASP A 44 -11.10 0.38 -0.58
N CYS A 45 -10.50 1.42 -1.18
CA CYS A 45 -9.24 2.02 -0.72
C CYS A 45 -9.42 3.42 -0.10
N ARG A 46 -10.60 4.04 -0.21
CA ARG A 46 -10.83 5.44 0.19
C ARG A 46 -10.92 5.61 1.70
N ARG A 47 -10.57 6.79 2.21
CA ARG A 47 -10.64 7.10 3.64
C ARG A 47 -12.00 6.75 4.26
N ASP A 48 -13.09 7.20 3.66
CA ASP A 48 -14.46 6.94 4.17
C ASP A 48 -14.76 5.44 4.34
N THR A 49 -14.27 4.60 3.42
CA THR A 49 -14.47 3.15 3.51
C THR A 49 -13.62 2.52 4.60
N ILE A 50 -12.39 3.01 4.79
CA ILE A 50 -11.52 2.55 5.89
C ILE A 50 -12.12 2.93 7.25
N ASP A 51 -12.65 4.14 7.40
CA ASP A 51 -13.30 4.60 8.64
C ASP A 51 -14.57 3.81 8.96
N ALA A 52 -15.38 3.54 7.93
CA ALA A 52 -16.57 2.69 8.07
C ALA A 52 -16.19 1.25 8.49
N MET A 53 -15.12 0.69 7.93
CA MET A 53 -14.62 -0.63 8.32
C MET A 53 -14.09 -0.66 9.75
N ALA A 54 -13.33 0.35 10.19
CA ALA A 54 -12.85 0.42 11.56
C ALA A 54 -14.01 0.41 12.56
N THR A 55 -15.07 1.16 12.26
CA THR A 55 -16.31 1.20 13.06
C THR A 55 -17.00 -0.17 13.07
N ALA A 56 -17.24 -0.76 11.90
CA ALA A 56 -17.94 -2.03 11.78
C ALA A 56 -17.20 -3.17 12.51
N LEU A 57 -15.87 -3.21 12.38
CA LEU A 57 -15.02 -4.22 13.04
C LEU A 57 -14.99 -4.03 14.55
N SER A 58 -14.95 -2.78 15.02
CA SER A 58 -14.98 -2.49 16.45
C SER A 58 -16.27 -2.99 17.10
N LEU A 59 -17.41 -2.76 16.44
CA LEU A 59 -18.71 -3.26 16.88
C LEU A 59 -18.79 -4.79 16.81
N GLY A 60 -18.29 -5.39 15.72
CA GLY A 60 -18.38 -6.83 15.50
C GLY A 60 -17.50 -7.67 16.44
N LEU A 61 -16.42 -7.09 16.97
CA LEU A 61 -15.50 -7.73 17.91
C LEU A 61 -15.70 -7.30 19.37
N ASP A 62 -16.62 -6.37 19.62
CA ASP A 62 -16.88 -5.75 20.93
C ASP A 62 -15.61 -5.16 21.57
N LYS A 63 -14.81 -4.44 20.77
CA LYS A 63 -13.59 -3.76 21.22
C LYS A 63 -13.10 -2.70 20.24
N PRO A 64 -12.23 -1.77 20.66
CA PRO A 64 -11.62 -0.82 19.74
C PRO A 64 -10.78 -1.51 18.65
N VAL A 65 -11.04 -1.16 17.39
CA VAL A 65 -10.21 -1.51 16.23
C VAL A 65 -9.81 -0.23 15.53
N VAL A 66 -8.51 0.02 15.43
CA VAL A 66 -7.94 1.16 14.70
C VAL A 66 -7.37 0.66 13.38
N ILE A 67 -7.65 1.37 12.29
CA ILE A 67 -7.03 1.11 10.99
C ILE A 67 -6.19 2.31 10.58
N GLU A 68 -4.87 2.16 10.68
CA GLU A 68 -3.89 3.15 10.25
C GLU A 68 -3.58 2.99 8.76
N THR A 69 -3.62 4.10 8.03
CA THR A 69 -3.31 4.15 6.59
C THR A 69 -2.28 5.24 6.32
N PRO A 70 -1.00 5.02 6.71
CA PRO A 70 0.02 6.07 6.69
C PRO A 70 0.33 6.62 5.29
N LEU A 71 -0.06 5.88 4.25
CA LEU A 71 0.14 6.25 2.85
C LEU A 71 -1.09 6.92 2.21
N MET A 72 -2.20 7.08 2.94
CA MET A 72 -3.52 7.45 2.37
C MET A 72 -3.44 8.65 1.42
N ALA A 73 -2.79 9.72 1.89
CA ALA A 73 -2.69 10.99 1.18
C ALA A 73 -1.31 11.24 0.54
N LEU A 74 -0.44 10.23 0.49
CA LEU A 74 0.91 10.38 -0.06
C LEU A 74 0.96 10.07 -1.55
N THR A 75 1.73 10.84 -2.31
CA THR A 75 2.14 10.45 -3.67
C THR A 75 3.23 9.36 -3.62
N LYS A 76 3.59 8.78 -4.77
CA LYS A 76 4.71 7.83 -4.84
C LYS A 76 6.05 8.48 -4.49
N ALA A 77 6.29 9.72 -4.89
CA ALA A 77 7.48 10.48 -4.50
C ALA A 77 7.52 10.71 -2.98
N GLN A 78 6.41 11.11 -2.38
CA GLN A 78 6.30 11.27 -0.93
C GLN A 78 6.45 9.94 -0.18
N THR A 79 6.04 8.82 -0.78
CA THR A 79 6.25 7.48 -0.21
C THR A 79 7.74 7.10 -0.20
N TRP A 80 8.50 7.43 -1.25
CA TRP A 80 9.96 7.29 -1.25
C TRP A 80 10.62 8.21 -0.20
N ALA A 81 10.19 9.47 -0.14
CA ALA A 81 10.67 10.42 0.88
C ALA A 81 10.35 9.95 2.31
N LEU A 82 9.19 9.32 2.54
CA LEU A 82 8.85 8.73 3.82
C LEU A 82 9.81 7.58 4.17
N ALA A 83 10.08 6.67 3.23
CA ALA A 83 11.00 5.55 3.44
C ALA A 83 12.41 6.05 3.80
N ASP A 84 12.92 7.04 3.06
CA ASP A 84 14.19 7.67 3.37
C ASP A 84 14.16 8.40 4.73
N GLY A 85 13.09 9.11 5.05
CA GLY A 85 12.94 9.81 6.32
C GLY A 85 12.95 8.90 7.56
N ILE A 86 12.36 7.71 7.47
CA ILE A 86 12.26 6.79 8.62
C ILE A 86 13.40 5.77 8.72
N GLY A 87 14.06 5.44 7.61
CA GLY A 87 15.05 4.37 7.55
C GLY A 87 16.29 4.67 6.72
N GLY A 88 16.38 5.87 6.15
CA GLY A 88 17.48 6.35 5.31
C GLY A 88 17.75 5.47 4.10
N ALA A 89 18.95 5.63 3.56
CA ALA A 89 19.46 4.84 2.44
C ALA A 89 19.33 3.32 2.66
N GLY A 90 19.53 2.84 3.89
CA GLY A 90 19.41 1.40 4.19
C GLY A 90 18.02 0.83 3.94
N LEU A 91 16.96 1.55 4.31
CA LEU A 91 15.59 1.13 4.00
C LEU A 91 15.25 1.32 2.53
N VAL A 92 15.72 2.40 1.90
CA VAL A 92 15.54 2.63 0.46
C VAL A 92 16.18 1.49 -0.35
N ASP A 93 17.42 1.12 -0.04
CA ASP A 93 18.13 0.01 -0.67
C ASP A 93 17.38 -1.31 -0.47
N LEU A 94 16.91 -1.59 0.75
CA LEU A 94 16.10 -2.78 1.02
C LEU A 94 14.82 -2.80 0.16
N ILE A 95 14.14 -1.66 0.00
CA ILE A 95 12.94 -1.56 -0.84
C ILE A 95 13.29 -1.76 -2.32
N VAL A 96 14.40 -1.18 -2.81
CA VAL A 96 14.87 -1.36 -4.19
C VAL A 96 15.17 -2.83 -4.47
N GLU A 97 15.89 -3.50 -3.57
CA GLU A 97 16.37 -4.86 -3.77
C GLU A 97 15.33 -5.94 -3.49
N ALA A 98 14.59 -5.83 -2.38
CA ALA A 98 13.81 -6.94 -1.84
C ALA A 98 12.29 -6.84 -2.09
N SER A 99 11.77 -5.66 -2.42
CA SER A 99 10.33 -5.52 -2.69
C SER A 99 9.96 -5.90 -4.13
N HIS A 100 8.65 -6.07 -4.35
CA HIS A 100 8.11 -6.41 -5.66
C HIS A 100 6.90 -5.53 -6.01
N THR A 101 6.92 -4.95 -7.21
CA THR A 101 5.84 -4.08 -7.72
C THR A 101 5.40 -4.47 -9.13
N CYS A 102 6.28 -5.07 -9.93
CA CYS A 102 6.01 -5.40 -11.33
C CYS A 102 4.84 -6.39 -11.48
N TYR A 103 3.80 -6.03 -12.25
CA TYR A 103 2.67 -6.94 -12.50
C TYR A 103 3.03 -8.23 -13.25
N ARG A 104 4.19 -8.27 -13.91
CA ARG A 104 4.66 -9.45 -14.66
C ARG A 104 5.62 -10.33 -13.87
N GLY A 105 5.90 -10.02 -12.60
CA GLY A 105 6.79 -10.85 -11.81
C GLY A 105 8.29 -10.69 -12.12
N ASP A 106 8.68 -9.71 -12.95
CA ASP A 106 10.08 -9.55 -13.38
C ASP A 106 10.98 -9.18 -12.19
N ARG A 107 11.96 -10.05 -11.94
CA ARG A 107 12.99 -9.96 -10.89
C ARG A 107 14.41 -10.07 -11.47
N GLU A 108 14.54 -9.99 -12.79
CA GLU A 108 15.82 -10.09 -13.50
C GLU A 108 16.33 -8.69 -13.88
N HIS A 109 15.46 -7.82 -14.37
CA HIS A 109 15.85 -6.47 -14.78
C HIS A 109 15.85 -5.50 -13.60
N ARG A 110 17.03 -5.04 -13.21
CA ARG A 110 17.23 -4.07 -12.13
C ARG A 110 17.31 -2.64 -12.66
N HIS A 111 16.50 -1.75 -12.10
CA HIS A 111 16.51 -0.31 -12.35
C HIS A 111 16.90 0.45 -11.07
N ALA A 112 17.11 1.77 -11.16
CA ALA A 112 17.37 2.61 -9.98
C ALA A 112 16.25 2.53 -8.93
N TRP A 113 15.00 2.39 -9.39
CA TRP A 113 13.82 2.30 -8.54
C TRP A 113 13.50 0.87 -8.06
N GLY A 114 14.25 -0.16 -8.49
CA GLY A 114 14.03 -1.58 -8.15
C GLY A 114 13.87 -2.49 -9.36
N TYR A 115 13.43 -3.73 -9.12
CA TYR A 115 13.24 -4.73 -10.18
C TYR A 115 11.88 -4.62 -10.90
N GLY A 116 11.88 -4.82 -12.22
CA GLY A 116 10.65 -4.97 -13.00
C GLY A 116 10.82 -4.80 -14.52
N CYS A 117 9.75 -5.13 -15.25
CA CYS A 117 9.73 -5.11 -16.71
C CYS A 117 9.80 -3.71 -17.34
N GLY A 118 9.58 -2.65 -16.55
CA GLY A 118 9.72 -1.25 -16.98
C GLY A 118 8.57 -0.69 -17.82
N ASP A 119 7.63 -1.51 -18.28
CA ASP A 119 6.57 -1.12 -19.23
C ASP A 119 5.13 -1.45 -18.76
N CYS A 120 4.97 -1.91 -17.51
CA CYS A 120 3.66 -2.13 -16.93
C CYS A 120 3.25 -0.95 -16.04
N PRO A 121 1.94 -0.68 -15.84
CA PRO A 121 1.49 0.50 -15.09
C PRO A 121 2.09 0.62 -13.67
N ALA A 122 2.34 -0.51 -13.00
CA ALA A 122 2.97 -0.50 -11.68
C ALA A 122 4.46 -0.08 -11.73
N CYS A 123 5.19 -0.54 -12.75
CA CYS A 123 6.57 -0.11 -12.98
C CYS A 123 6.66 1.37 -13.34
N GLU A 124 5.77 1.84 -14.23
CA GLU A 124 5.72 3.25 -14.63
C GLU A 124 5.48 4.18 -13.42
N LEU A 125 4.48 3.87 -12.58
CA LEU A 125 4.19 4.66 -11.38
C LEU A 125 5.34 4.66 -10.38
N ARG A 126 5.98 3.51 -10.17
CA ARG A 126 7.12 3.39 -9.25
C ARG A 126 8.35 4.15 -9.76
N ALA A 127 8.63 4.05 -11.06
CA ALA A 127 9.74 4.74 -11.72
C ALA A 127 9.56 6.25 -11.69
N ALA A 128 8.37 6.74 -12.03
CA ALA A 128 8.04 8.17 -12.00
C ALA A 128 8.17 8.74 -10.59
N GLY A 129 7.59 8.07 -9.59
CA GLY A 129 7.68 8.53 -8.19
C GLY A 129 9.11 8.54 -7.65
N HIS A 130 9.93 7.55 -8.02
CA HIS A 130 11.34 7.54 -7.63
C HIS A 130 12.13 8.68 -8.30
N ALA A 131 11.91 8.92 -9.60
CA ALA A 131 12.59 9.99 -10.33
C ALA A 131 12.22 11.38 -9.80
N GLU A 132 10.95 11.59 -9.46
CA GLU A 132 10.48 12.84 -8.84
C GLU A 132 11.12 13.05 -7.45
N TRP A 133 11.16 12.02 -6.61
CA TRP A 133 11.80 12.09 -5.29
C TRP A 133 13.32 12.34 -5.38
N ALA A 134 14.03 11.61 -6.24
CA ALA A 134 15.49 11.72 -6.36
C ALA A 134 15.96 13.02 -7.05
N GLY A 135 15.06 13.72 -7.76
CA GLY A 135 15.34 15.00 -8.39
C GLY A 135 15.00 16.23 -7.55
N ALA A 136 14.33 16.03 -6.40
CA ALA A 136 14.00 17.07 -5.43
C ALA A 136 15.14 17.30 -4.43
#